data_AF-A0A0D2FW30-F1
#
_entry.id   AF-A0A0D2FW30-F1
#
_cell.length_a   1.000
_cell.length_b   1.000
_cell.length_c   1.000
_cell.angle_alpha   90.00
_cell.angle_beta   90.00
_cell.angle_gamma   90.00
#
_symmetry.space_group_name_H-M   'P 1'
#
loop_
_entity.id
_entity.type
_entity.pdbx_description
1 polymer ?
#
loop_
_entity_poly.entity_id
_entity_poly.type
_entity_poly.pdbx_seq_one_letter_code
_entity_poly.pdbx_strand_id
1 'polypeptide(L)'
;MAPTPPSELQILHSYLLQPSPLSCILPWPAFQVLAPTSTRQNPNLRRLYRDLEFRRDITIDDVRRRIDDECRQSAVLVGRLGKAVRREEGLKTERKRKRGTDYEDDDDDVNTSDDDDDYDNDEAEAQREIKLDTHLHGQAGNTLSTKIRSTNHTSSSLLSAMQIATSDLESDITSLEAEIESIHRECEERVGALSDLRYGRFAGRSSSDLGSSTGAEGLGHGNRNSDAENGVESEVVRALEELRDKLNGGREGWTPGGDRGDGGTGESQSRSTGSMG
;
A
#
# COMPACT_ATOMS: atom_id res chain seq x y z
N MET A 1 31.47 9.91 -25.23
CA MET A 1 30.03 10.21 -25.43
C MET A 1 29.39 10.22 -24.06
N ALA A 2 28.81 11.34 -23.63
CA ALA A 2 28.15 11.41 -22.33
C ALA A 2 26.85 10.58 -22.37
N PRO A 3 26.52 9.84 -21.31
CA PRO A 3 25.26 9.09 -21.26
C PRO A 3 24.09 10.08 -21.30
N THR A 4 23.18 9.89 -22.27
CA THR A 4 21.94 10.66 -22.32
C THR A 4 21.08 10.31 -21.11
N PRO A 5 20.43 11.29 -20.47
CA PRO A 5 19.50 11.00 -19.38
C PRO A 5 18.38 10.07 -19.87
N PRO A 6 17.90 9.13 -19.04
CA PRO A 6 16.84 8.21 -19.43
C PRO A 6 15.55 8.98 -19.72
N SER A 7 14.81 8.52 -20.73
CA SER A 7 13.49 9.07 -21.03
C SER A 7 12.49 8.75 -19.92
N GLU A 8 11.46 9.58 -19.78
CA GLU A 8 10.39 9.37 -18.79
C GLU A 8 9.75 7.98 -18.92
N LEU A 9 9.42 7.56 -20.14
CA LEU A 9 8.89 6.22 -20.42
C LEU A 9 9.84 5.12 -19.89
N GLN A 10 11.15 5.30 -20.05
CA GLN A 10 12.14 4.34 -19.57
C GLN A 10 12.20 4.30 -18.04
N ILE A 11 12.06 5.46 -17.38
CA ILE A 11 11.98 5.54 -15.92
C ILE A 11 10.70 4.85 -15.45
N LEU A 12 9.53 5.27 -15.93
CA LEU A 12 8.24 4.73 -15.50
C LEU A 12 8.13 3.22 -15.77
N HIS A 13 8.58 2.75 -16.93
CA HIS A 13 8.57 1.34 -17.26
C HIS A 13 9.52 0.54 -16.34
N SER A 14 10.74 1.02 -16.10
CA SER A 14 11.72 0.29 -15.27
C SER A 14 11.32 0.23 -13.80
N TYR A 15 10.71 1.29 -13.26
CA TYR A 15 10.29 1.33 -11.86
C TYR A 15 8.92 0.68 -11.62
N LEU A 16 7.95 0.87 -12.53
CA LEU A 16 6.56 0.48 -12.27
C LEU A 16 6.16 -0.83 -12.94
N LEU A 17 6.78 -1.20 -14.08
CA LEU A 17 6.37 -2.39 -14.84
C LEU A 17 7.36 -3.55 -14.69
N GLN A 18 8.66 -3.33 -14.82
CA GLN A 18 9.65 -4.40 -14.74
C GLN A 18 9.59 -5.26 -13.46
N PRO A 19 9.54 -4.68 -12.24
CA PRO A 19 9.47 -5.46 -11.00
C PRO A 19 8.05 -5.94 -10.70
N SER A 20 7.06 -5.53 -11.51
CA SER A 20 5.66 -5.72 -11.18
C SER A 20 5.07 -7.11 -11.40
N PRO A 21 5.57 -8.03 -12.25
CA PRO A 21 4.94 -9.34 -12.40
C PRO A 21 4.86 -10.12 -11.09
N LEU A 22 3.80 -10.96 -10.91
CA LEU A 22 3.65 -11.74 -9.67
C LEU A 22 4.84 -12.66 -9.45
N SER A 23 5.37 -13.24 -10.52
CA SER A 23 6.54 -14.12 -10.50
C SER A 23 7.83 -13.42 -10.06
N CYS A 24 7.93 -12.10 -10.18
CA CYS A 24 9.06 -11.32 -9.67
C CYS A 24 8.92 -11.03 -8.17
N ILE A 25 7.72 -10.66 -7.71
CA ILE A 25 7.48 -10.24 -6.32
C ILE A 25 7.32 -11.45 -5.40
N LEU A 26 6.58 -12.45 -5.87
CA LEU A 26 6.28 -13.66 -5.11
C LEU A 26 6.38 -14.87 -6.05
N PRO A 27 7.59 -15.37 -6.32
CA PRO A 27 7.79 -16.56 -7.13
C PRO A 27 7.00 -17.76 -6.58
N TRP A 28 6.63 -18.69 -7.46
CA TRP A 28 5.86 -19.89 -7.09
C TRP A 28 6.39 -20.64 -5.85
N PRO A 29 7.71 -20.89 -5.69
CA PRO A 29 8.22 -21.55 -4.48
C PRO A 29 7.95 -20.76 -3.21
N ALA A 30 8.05 -19.43 -3.25
CA ALA A 30 7.77 -18.56 -2.12
C ALA A 30 6.26 -18.54 -1.80
N PHE A 31 5.40 -18.47 -2.83
CA PHE A 31 3.95 -18.60 -2.67
C PHE A 31 3.55 -19.93 -2.03
N GLN A 32 4.19 -21.03 -2.45
CA GLN A 32 3.90 -22.36 -1.91
C GLN A 32 4.24 -22.49 -0.42
N VAL A 33 5.25 -21.74 0.07
CA VAL A 33 5.62 -21.73 1.49
C VAL A 33 4.53 -21.08 2.35
N LEU A 34 3.79 -20.10 1.82
CA LEU A 34 2.69 -19.42 2.52
C LEU A 34 1.52 -20.36 2.83
N ALA A 35 1.37 -21.44 2.07
CA ALA A 35 0.33 -22.42 2.32
C ALA A 35 0.69 -23.35 3.50
N PRO A 36 -0.27 -23.71 4.36
CA PRO A 36 -0.09 -24.73 5.39
C PRO A 36 0.47 -26.02 4.81
N THR A 37 1.37 -26.69 5.54
CA THR A 37 2.12 -27.86 5.07
C THR A 37 1.20 -28.97 4.52
N SER A 38 0.04 -29.17 5.15
CA SER A 38 -1.00 -30.13 4.74
C SER A 38 -1.62 -29.85 3.37
N THR A 39 -1.52 -28.61 2.87
CA THR A 39 -2.17 -28.15 1.63
C THR A 39 -1.19 -27.79 0.52
N ARG A 40 0.13 -27.83 0.76
CA ARG A 40 1.17 -27.44 -0.20
C ARG A 40 1.18 -28.26 -1.49
N GLN A 41 0.69 -29.50 -1.43
CA GLN A 41 0.62 -30.42 -2.56
C GLN A 41 -0.72 -30.34 -3.32
N ASN A 42 -1.63 -29.44 -2.90
CA ASN A 42 -2.94 -29.32 -3.52
C ASN A 42 -2.82 -28.69 -4.93
N PRO A 43 -3.33 -29.32 -6.00
CA PRO A 43 -3.24 -28.79 -7.36
C PRO A 43 -3.97 -27.44 -7.53
N ASN A 44 -4.98 -27.16 -6.69
CA ASN A 44 -5.71 -25.89 -6.73
C ASN A 44 -4.85 -24.69 -6.29
N LEU A 45 -3.80 -24.92 -5.49
CA LEU A 45 -2.88 -23.86 -5.09
C LEU A 45 -2.18 -23.27 -6.32
N ARG A 46 -1.81 -24.13 -7.27
CA ARG A 46 -1.17 -23.71 -8.52
C ARG A 46 -2.13 -22.98 -9.44
N ARG A 47 -3.39 -23.40 -9.46
CA ARG A 47 -4.46 -22.69 -10.18
C ARG A 47 -4.68 -21.30 -9.60
N LEU A 48 -4.77 -21.19 -8.28
CA LEU A 48 -4.90 -19.89 -7.59
C LEU A 48 -3.73 -18.96 -7.92
N TYR A 49 -2.49 -19.46 -7.90
CA TYR A 49 -1.33 -18.67 -8.29
C TYR A 49 -1.43 -18.14 -9.72
N ARG A 50 -1.86 -18.97 -10.67
CA ARG A 50 -2.09 -18.55 -12.07
C ARG A 50 -3.21 -17.53 -12.20
N ASP A 51 -4.28 -17.69 -11.43
CA ASP A 51 -5.39 -16.71 -11.41
C ASP A 51 -4.93 -15.36 -10.84
N LEU A 52 -4.08 -15.37 -9.81
CA LEU A 52 -3.48 -14.16 -9.24
C LEU A 52 -2.52 -13.49 -10.21
N GLU A 53 -1.70 -14.28 -10.91
CA GLU A 53 -0.79 -13.79 -11.95
C GLU A 53 -1.59 -13.10 -13.06
N PHE A 54 -2.66 -13.76 -13.55
CA PHE A 54 -3.55 -13.17 -14.56
C PHE A 54 -4.21 -11.86 -14.10
N ARG A 55 -4.74 -11.81 -12.88
CA ARG A 55 -5.34 -10.57 -12.33
C ARG A 55 -4.33 -9.44 -12.23
N ARG A 56 -3.09 -9.79 -11.87
CA ARG A 56 -2.01 -8.82 -11.76
C ARG A 56 -1.58 -8.31 -13.13
N ASP A 57 -1.48 -9.19 -14.13
CA ASP A 57 -1.17 -8.81 -15.50
C ASP A 57 -2.20 -7.82 -16.06
N ILE A 58 -3.49 -8.00 -15.78
CA ILE A 58 -4.53 -7.00 -16.13
C ILE A 58 -4.22 -5.63 -15.51
N THR A 59 -3.82 -5.60 -14.25
CA THR A 59 -3.48 -4.35 -13.56
C THR A 59 -2.22 -3.71 -14.15
N ILE A 60 -1.22 -4.53 -14.52
CA ILE A 60 0.02 -4.09 -15.16
C ILE A 60 -0.30 -3.46 -16.53
N ASP A 61 -1.20 -4.06 -17.30
CA ASP A 61 -1.64 -3.53 -18.59
C ASP A 61 -2.35 -2.18 -18.44
N ASP A 62 -3.20 -2.02 -17.41
CA ASP A 62 -3.83 -0.73 -17.07
C ASP A 62 -2.78 0.34 -16.72
N VAL A 63 -1.77 0.00 -15.92
CA VAL A 63 -0.68 0.90 -15.57
C VAL A 63 0.13 1.26 -16.81
N ARG A 64 0.40 0.30 -17.70
CA ARG A 64 1.11 0.53 -18.95
C ARG A 64 0.38 1.55 -19.83
N ARG A 65 -0.94 1.42 -19.97
CA ARG A 65 -1.75 2.39 -20.71
C ARG A 65 -1.68 3.79 -20.08
N ARG A 66 -1.74 3.89 -18.75
CA ARG A 66 -1.61 5.18 -18.05
C ARG A 66 -0.25 5.82 -18.22
N ILE A 67 0.83 5.02 -18.24
CA ILE A 67 2.18 5.52 -18.51
C ILE A 67 2.24 6.16 -19.90
N ASP A 68 1.64 5.53 -20.92
CA ASP A 68 1.59 6.10 -22.27
C ASP A 68 0.82 7.43 -22.30
N ASP A 69 -0.31 7.51 -21.58
CA ASP A 69 -1.11 8.73 -21.50
C ASP A 69 -0.37 9.85 -20.75
N GLU A 70 0.32 9.53 -19.65
CA GLU A 70 1.14 10.48 -18.88
C GLU A 70 2.30 11.01 -19.73
N CYS A 71 3.00 10.13 -20.47
CA CYS A 71 4.09 10.54 -21.35
C CYS A 71 3.61 11.51 -22.45
N ARG A 72 2.41 11.31 -22.99
CA ARG A 72 1.80 12.26 -23.95
C ARG A 72 1.50 13.60 -23.29
N GLN A 73 0.95 13.60 -22.08
CA GLN A 73 0.62 14.81 -21.34
C GLN A 73 1.89 15.59 -20.95
N SER A 74 2.91 14.90 -20.46
CA SER A 74 4.23 15.47 -20.14
C SER A 74 4.85 16.17 -21.35
N ALA A 75 4.81 15.55 -22.54
CA ALA A 75 5.32 16.18 -23.77
C ALA A 75 4.60 17.50 -24.11
N VAL A 76 3.28 17.54 -23.93
CA VAL A 76 2.48 18.77 -24.13
C VAL A 76 2.86 19.85 -23.11
N LEU A 77 3.02 19.48 -21.84
CA LEU A 77 3.41 20.40 -20.77
C LEU A 77 4.81 20.97 -20.99
N VAL A 78 5.77 20.13 -21.34
CA VAL A 78 7.15 20.55 -21.67
C VAL A 78 7.14 21.50 -22.87
N GLY A 79 6.33 21.23 -23.90
CA GLY A 79 6.16 22.12 -25.04
C GLY A 79 5.59 23.49 -24.66
N ARG A 80 4.55 23.52 -23.81
CA ARG A 80 3.95 24.76 -23.29
C ARG A 80 4.93 25.55 -22.42
N LEU A 81 5.66 24.87 -21.54
CA LEU A 81 6.71 25.49 -20.72
C LEU A 81 7.81 26.10 -21.58
N GLY A 82 8.28 25.37 -22.60
CA GLY A 82 9.28 25.88 -23.54
C GLY A 82 8.81 27.14 -24.29
N LYS A 83 7.54 27.20 -24.69
CA LYS A 83 6.94 28.42 -25.28
C LYS A 83 6.88 29.57 -24.27
N ALA A 84 6.50 29.31 -23.02
CA ALA A 84 6.43 30.31 -21.96
C ALA A 84 7.81 30.90 -21.63
N VAL A 85 8.83 30.04 -21.48
CA VAL A 85 10.22 30.46 -21.24
C VAL A 85 10.73 31.33 -22.39
N ARG A 86 10.53 30.91 -23.65
CA ARG A 86 10.93 31.74 -24.81
C ARG A 86 10.24 33.09 -24.86
N ARG A 87 8.96 33.18 -24.45
CA ARG A 87 8.24 34.46 -24.36
C ARG A 87 8.87 35.37 -23.30
N GLU A 88 9.18 34.85 -22.12
CA GLU A 88 9.84 35.60 -21.06
C GLU A 88 11.26 36.06 -21.44
N GLU A 89 11.99 35.24 -22.21
CA GLU A 89 13.31 35.57 -22.73
C GLU A 89 13.25 36.59 -23.89
N GLY A 90 12.25 36.48 -24.78
CA GLY A 90 12.01 37.42 -25.89
C GLY A 90 11.61 38.82 -25.40
N LEU A 91 10.71 38.91 -24.41
CA LEU A 91 10.25 40.17 -23.82
C LEU A 91 11.36 40.97 -23.10
N LYS A 92 12.45 40.30 -22.66
CA LYS A 92 13.64 40.97 -22.10
C LYS A 92 14.49 41.64 -23.19
N THR A 93 14.41 41.16 -24.43
CA THR A 93 15.24 41.62 -25.55
C THR A 93 14.59 42.78 -26.30
N GLU A 94 13.25 42.80 -26.43
CA GLU A 94 12.50 43.87 -27.11
C GLU A 94 12.49 45.21 -26.36
N ARG A 95 12.56 45.20 -25.03
CA ARG A 95 12.60 46.43 -24.23
C ARG A 95 13.83 47.32 -24.46
N LYS A 96 14.85 46.83 -25.18
CA LYS A 96 16.08 47.58 -25.47
C LYS A 96 16.10 48.29 -26.83
N ARG A 97 15.11 48.07 -27.70
CA ARG A 97 15.13 48.56 -29.10
C ARG A 97 14.23 49.75 -29.39
N LYS A 98 13.50 50.28 -28.39
CA LYS A 98 12.60 51.44 -28.57
C LYS A 98 13.15 52.72 -27.93
N ARG A 99 14.36 53.11 -28.31
CA ARG A 99 14.90 54.47 -28.07
C ARG A 99 15.98 54.81 -29.09
N GLY A 100 15.63 55.64 -30.08
CA GLY A 100 16.52 56.16 -31.13
C GLY A 100 15.85 56.08 -32.52
N THR A 101 15.05 57.07 -32.92
CA THR A 101 15.42 58.28 -33.72
C THR A 101 15.58 58.01 -35.21
N ASP A 102 14.49 58.35 -35.92
CA ASP A 102 14.35 59.02 -37.23
C ASP A 102 15.64 59.28 -38.04
N TYR A 103 15.74 58.67 -39.24
CA TYR A 103 16.31 59.22 -40.48
C TYR A 103 15.81 58.38 -41.69
N GLU A 104 15.36 59.08 -42.72
CA GLU A 104 14.94 58.58 -44.04
C GLU A 104 16.16 58.08 -44.86
N ASP A 105 16.03 56.96 -45.57
CA ASP A 105 16.69 56.74 -46.87
C ASP A 105 15.97 55.63 -47.66
N ASP A 106 15.88 55.86 -48.97
CA ASP A 106 15.07 55.16 -49.96
C ASP A 106 15.73 53.87 -50.52
N ASP A 107 14.89 53.10 -51.22
CA ASP A 107 15.13 52.17 -52.33
C ASP A 107 15.25 50.63 -52.13
N ASP A 108 14.41 49.97 -52.95
CA ASP A 108 14.53 48.66 -53.63
C ASP A 108 13.98 47.35 -53.01
N ASP A 109 12.69 47.15 -53.29
CA ASP A 109 12.08 46.04 -54.06
C ASP A 109 12.28 44.56 -53.63
N VAL A 110 11.35 44.11 -52.79
CA VAL A 110 10.47 42.92 -52.91
C VAL A 110 11.03 41.65 -53.58
N ASN A 111 11.36 40.65 -52.76
CA ASN A 111 10.64 39.36 -52.80
C ASN A 111 10.85 38.59 -51.49
N THR A 112 9.93 38.74 -50.54
CA THR A 112 9.71 37.73 -49.50
C THR A 112 8.21 37.58 -49.40
N SER A 113 7.75 36.55 -50.11
CA SER A 113 6.43 35.93 -50.05
C SER A 113 5.59 36.38 -48.86
N ASP A 114 4.55 37.14 -49.20
CA ASP A 114 3.36 37.37 -48.40
C ASP A 114 2.85 36.05 -47.79
N ASP A 115 2.95 35.92 -46.48
CA ASP A 115 2.20 34.97 -45.64
C ASP A 115 1.94 35.65 -44.28
N ASP A 116 1.53 36.93 -44.31
CA ASP A 116 1.19 37.74 -43.13
C ASP A 116 -0.30 38.11 -43.13
N ASP A 117 -1.18 37.10 -43.19
CA ASP A 117 -2.64 37.26 -42.99
C ASP A 117 -3.23 36.19 -42.04
N ASP A 118 -2.52 35.78 -40.98
CA ASP A 118 -3.11 34.87 -39.97
C ASP A 118 -2.69 35.17 -38.52
N TYR A 119 -2.62 36.45 -38.11
CA TYR A 119 -2.30 36.82 -36.72
C TYR A 119 -3.50 37.24 -35.86
N ASP A 120 -4.71 37.28 -36.41
CA ASP A 120 -5.91 37.65 -35.65
C ASP A 120 -6.85 36.46 -35.34
N ASN A 121 -6.59 35.27 -35.90
CA ASN A 121 -7.46 34.10 -35.71
C ASN A 121 -7.08 33.24 -34.49
N ASP A 122 -5.81 33.22 -34.06
CA ASP A 122 -5.33 32.40 -32.93
C ASP A 122 -5.98 32.77 -31.60
N GLU A 123 -6.19 34.06 -31.34
CA GLU A 123 -6.80 34.55 -30.10
C GLU A 123 -8.31 34.19 -30.07
N ALA A 124 -8.99 34.29 -31.22
CA ALA A 124 -10.39 33.95 -31.36
C ALA A 124 -10.63 32.42 -31.35
N GLU A 125 -9.67 31.63 -31.83
CA GLU A 125 -9.69 30.17 -31.76
C GLU A 125 -9.39 29.68 -30.35
N ALA A 126 -8.37 30.23 -29.68
CA ALA A 126 -8.07 29.95 -28.28
C ALA A 126 -9.25 30.32 -27.36
N GLN A 127 -9.90 31.46 -27.59
CA GLN A 127 -11.09 31.86 -26.84
C GLN A 127 -12.28 30.94 -27.11
N ARG A 128 -12.42 30.40 -28.33
CA ARG A 128 -13.46 29.40 -28.66
C ARG A 128 -13.16 28.04 -28.04
N GLU A 129 -11.90 27.60 -28.03
CA GLU A 129 -11.46 26.36 -27.40
C GLU A 129 -11.67 26.42 -25.88
N ILE A 130 -11.26 27.51 -25.24
CA ILE A 130 -11.51 27.77 -23.81
C ILE A 130 -13.01 27.82 -23.52
N LYS A 131 -13.81 28.41 -24.42
CA LYS A 131 -15.27 28.48 -24.28
C LYS A 131 -15.94 27.11 -24.46
N LEU A 132 -15.43 26.25 -25.35
CA LEU A 132 -15.89 24.87 -25.52
C LEU A 132 -15.52 24.03 -24.29
N ASP A 133 -14.30 24.16 -23.80
CA ASP A 133 -13.80 23.42 -22.63
C ASP A 133 -14.56 23.81 -21.35
N THR A 134 -14.85 25.10 -21.17
CA THR A 134 -15.68 25.59 -20.05
C THR A 134 -17.16 25.22 -20.19
N HIS A 135 -17.70 25.03 -21.39
CA HIS A 135 -19.07 24.54 -21.59
C HIS A 135 -19.19 23.03 -21.35
N LEU A 136 -18.14 22.28 -21.71
CA LEU A 136 -18.09 20.82 -21.55
C LEU A 136 -17.77 20.41 -20.10
N HIS A 137 -16.90 21.16 -19.42
CA HIS A 137 -16.40 20.82 -18.08
C HIS A 137 -16.87 21.78 -16.98
N GLY A 138 -17.54 22.89 -17.30
CA GLY A 138 -17.88 23.97 -16.35
C GLY A 138 -16.69 24.92 -16.12
N GLN A 139 -16.96 26.15 -15.63
CA GLN A 139 -15.96 27.22 -15.43
C GLN A 139 -14.76 26.85 -14.53
N ALA A 140 -14.82 25.71 -13.83
CA ALA A 140 -13.73 25.22 -13.00
C ALA A 140 -13.44 23.72 -13.16
N GLY A 141 -13.90 23.08 -14.25
CA GLY A 141 -13.77 21.64 -14.43
C GLY A 141 -14.54 20.84 -13.37
N ASN A 142 -15.46 19.97 -13.77
CA ASN A 142 -16.21 19.12 -12.85
C ASN A 142 -15.36 18.05 -12.12
N THR A 143 -14.04 18.19 -12.05
CA THR A 143 -13.15 17.22 -11.41
C THR A 143 -13.05 17.38 -9.89
N LEU A 144 -13.42 18.53 -9.30
CA LEU A 144 -13.35 18.69 -7.84
C LEU A 144 -14.52 19.49 -7.25
N SER A 145 -15.21 18.84 -6.29
CA SER A 145 -16.28 19.43 -5.49
C SER A 145 -15.78 20.68 -4.73
N THR A 146 -16.59 21.74 -4.75
CA THR A 146 -16.33 23.04 -4.09
C THR A 146 -15.99 22.89 -2.59
N LYS A 147 -16.42 21.80 -1.94
CA LYS A 147 -16.14 21.50 -0.52
C LYS A 147 -14.67 21.13 -0.24
N ILE A 148 -13.89 20.75 -1.25
CA ILE A 148 -12.48 20.34 -1.14
C ILE A 148 -11.52 21.55 -1.26
N ARG A 149 -11.99 22.68 -1.80
CA ARG A 149 -11.15 23.90 -1.93
C ARG A 149 -10.79 24.54 -0.59
N SER A 150 -11.58 24.31 0.46
CA SER A 150 -11.29 24.80 1.82
C SER A 150 -10.35 23.88 2.61
N THR A 151 -9.94 22.74 2.04
CA THR A 151 -9.03 21.77 2.67
C THR A 151 -7.73 21.62 1.88
N ASN A 152 -7.36 22.63 1.09
CA ASN A 152 -6.04 22.67 0.48
C ASN A 152 -5.01 22.90 1.58
N HIS A 153 -4.04 22.00 1.71
CA HIS A 153 -2.92 22.20 2.64
C HIS A 153 -2.22 23.51 2.32
N THR A 154 -2.20 24.43 3.28
CA THR A 154 -1.32 25.60 3.20
C THR A 154 0.13 25.14 3.33
N SER A 155 1.09 25.92 2.85
CA SER A 155 2.52 25.63 3.04
C SER A 155 2.87 25.33 4.51
N SER A 156 2.22 26.03 5.45
CA SER A 156 2.34 25.77 6.89
C SER A 156 1.76 24.42 7.33
N SER A 157 0.60 24.01 6.82
CA SER A 157 -0.01 22.71 7.13
C SER A 157 0.78 21.56 6.52
N LEU A 158 1.27 21.72 5.29
CA LEU A 158 2.09 20.71 4.62
C LEU A 158 3.44 20.53 5.31
N LEU A 159 4.11 21.63 5.66
CA LEU A 159 5.41 21.58 6.35
C LEU A 159 5.25 20.93 7.73
N SER A 160 4.20 21.27 8.47
CA SER A 160 3.89 20.62 9.75
C SER A 160 3.61 19.12 9.56
N ALA A 161 2.85 18.72 8.53
CA ALA A 161 2.60 17.31 8.24
C ALA A 161 3.88 16.56 7.85
N MET A 162 4.77 17.18 7.06
CA MET A 162 6.07 16.61 6.70
C MET A 162 6.98 16.45 7.91
N GLN A 163 6.99 17.41 8.84
CA GLN A 163 7.76 17.31 10.09
C GLN A 163 7.26 16.18 10.98
N ILE A 164 5.94 16.03 11.10
CA ILE A 164 5.33 14.92 11.84
C ILE A 164 5.71 13.59 11.18
N ALA A 165 5.54 13.46 9.86
CA ALA A 165 5.92 12.25 9.14
C ALA A 165 7.42 11.93 9.27
N THR A 166 8.28 12.96 9.32
CA THR A 166 9.72 12.75 9.54
C THR A 166 9.99 12.21 10.94
N SER A 167 9.36 12.78 11.96
CA SER A 167 9.47 12.31 13.35
C SER A 167 8.93 10.89 13.52
N ASP A 168 7.82 10.56 12.85
CA ASP A 168 7.22 9.22 12.91
C ASP A 168 8.16 8.19 12.27
N LEU A 169 8.73 8.49 11.10
CA LEU A 169 9.71 7.62 10.45
C LEU A 169 10.99 7.45 11.28
N GLU A 170 11.48 8.51 11.91
CA GLU A 170 12.62 8.42 12.83
C GLU A 170 12.31 7.51 14.02
N SER A 171 11.12 7.63 14.62
CA SER A 171 10.66 6.72 15.68
C SER A 171 10.60 5.27 15.20
N ASP A 172 10.01 5.01 14.04
CA ASP A 172 9.92 3.67 13.46
C ASP A 172 11.30 3.06 13.19
N ILE A 173 12.26 3.86 12.69
CA ILE A 173 13.65 3.42 12.50
C ILE A 173 14.25 2.98 13.84
N THR A 174 14.11 3.77 14.90
CA THR A 174 14.65 3.38 16.22
C THR A 174 14.01 2.12 16.79
N SER A 175 12.70 1.93 16.56
CA SER A 175 12.00 0.71 16.97
C SER A 175 12.51 -0.52 16.22
N LEU A 176 12.71 -0.40 14.90
CA LEU A 176 13.24 -1.48 14.07
C LEU A 176 14.69 -1.81 14.41
N GLU A 177 15.52 -0.80 14.69
CA GLU A 177 16.90 -1.02 15.14
C GLU A 177 16.93 -1.79 16.48
N ALA A 178 16.04 -1.47 17.41
CA ALA A 178 15.91 -2.22 18.67
C ALA A 178 15.42 -3.67 18.45
N GLU A 179 14.50 -3.89 17.52
CA GLU A 179 14.04 -5.24 17.16
C GLU A 179 15.18 -6.06 16.53
N ILE A 180 15.97 -5.45 15.64
CA ILE A 180 17.15 -6.09 15.03
C ILE A 180 18.14 -6.51 16.11
N GLU A 181 18.44 -5.63 17.07
CA GLU A 181 19.36 -5.95 18.16
C GLU A 181 18.85 -7.11 19.03
N SER A 182 17.53 -7.15 19.28
CA SER A 182 16.90 -8.26 19.99
C SER A 182 17.03 -9.59 19.24
N ILE A 183 16.75 -9.60 17.93
CA ILE A 183 16.87 -10.80 17.10
C ILE A 183 18.33 -11.23 17.00
N HIS A 184 19.26 -10.28 16.87
CA HIS A 184 20.68 -10.57 16.81
C HIS A 184 21.15 -11.26 18.09
N ARG A 185 20.74 -10.73 19.25
CA ARG A 185 21.02 -11.35 20.55
C ARG A 185 20.44 -12.76 20.68
N GLU A 186 19.21 -12.99 20.21
CA GLU A 186 18.59 -14.32 20.20
C GLU A 186 19.35 -15.30 19.28
N CYS A 187 19.81 -14.82 18.13
CA CYS A 187 20.67 -15.60 17.24
C CYS A 187 22.01 -15.94 17.91
N GLU A 188 22.67 -14.97 18.55
CA GLU A 188 23.92 -15.20 19.29
C GLU A 188 23.74 -16.19 20.43
N GLU A 189 22.65 -16.10 21.19
CA GLU A 189 22.32 -17.05 22.25
C GLU A 189 22.13 -18.47 21.71
N ARG A 190 21.35 -18.62 20.64
CA ARG A 190 21.11 -19.92 19.98
C ARG A 190 22.40 -20.50 19.40
N VAL A 191 23.19 -19.69 18.71
CA VAL A 191 24.48 -20.10 18.13
C VAL A 191 25.47 -20.44 19.23
N GLY A 192 25.48 -19.69 20.34
CA GLY A 192 26.26 -19.97 21.53
C GLY A 192 25.88 -21.32 22.17
N ALA A 193 24.59 -21.56 22.38
CA ALA A 193 24.09 -22.84 22.92
C ALA A 193 24.42 -24.03 21.99
N LEU A 194 24.30 -23.86 20.67
CA LEU A 194 24.70 -24.87 19.69
C LEU A 194 26.22 -25.07 19.64
N SER A 195 26.99 -24.01 19.86
CA SER A 195 28.46 -24.07 19.92
C SER A 195 28.92 -24.78 21.19
N ASP A 196 28.34 -24.48 22.36
CA ASP A 196 28.59 -25.19 23.61
C ASP A 196 28.24 -26.67 23.49
N LEU A 197 27.13 -27.00 22.80
CA LEU A 197 26.74 -28.37 22.48
C LEU A 197 27.77 -29.07 21.58
N ARG A 198 28.24 -28.39 20.53
CA ARG A 198 29.21 -28.93 19.57
C ARG A 198 30.61 -29.12 20.16
N TYR A 199 31.03 -28.24 21.05
CA TYR A 199 32.35 -28.28 21.70
C TYR A 199 32.32 -28.99 23.06
N GLY A 200 31.19 -29.61 23.42
CA GLY A 200 31.05 -30.48 24.60
C GLY A 200 31.07 -29.73 25.94
N ARG A 201 30.85 -28.40 25.93
CA ARG A 201 30.86 -27.55 27.11
C ARG A 201 29.47 -27.48 27.73
N PHE A 202 28.92 -28.62 28.15
CA PHE A 202 27.72 -28.63 28.97
C PHE A 202 28.02 -27.92 30.30
N ALA A 203 27.33 -26.82 30.58
CA ALA A 203 27.31 -26.23 31.92
C ALA A 203 26.90 -27.32 32.91
N GLY A 204 27.80 -27.62 33.85
CA GLY A 204 27.87 -28.85 34.62
C GLY A 204 26.53 -29.42 35.06
N ARG A 205 26.15 -30.54 34.45
CA ARG A 205 25.30 -31.58 35.01
C ARG A 205 25.53 -32.85 34.19
N SER A 206 25.97 -33.91 34.89
CA SER A 206 26.15 -35.30 34.45
C SER A 206 27.32 -35.69 33.51
N SER A 207 28.53 -35.15 33.70
CA SER A 207 29.76 -35.74 33.11
C SER A 207 30.79 -36.19 34.15
N SER A 208 30.41 -36.33 35.42
CA SER A 208 31.31 -36.78 36.48
C SER A 208 30.57 -37.67 37.48
N ASP A 209 30.20 -38.88 37.08
CA ASP A 209 30.02 -39.96 38.06
C ASP A 209 30.09 -41.34 37.40
N LEU A 210 31.30 -41.76 37.02
CA LEU A 210 31.63 -43.17 36.81
C LEU A 210 33.14 -43.33 36.91
N GLY A 211 33.62 -43.43 38.15
CA GLY A 211 35.02 -43.74 38.41
C GLY A 211 35.53 -43.45 39.81
N SER A 212 35.23 -44.36 40.75
CA SER A 212 36.10 -44.75 41.87
C SER A 212 36.30 -43.78 43.04
N SER A 213 35.77 -44.18 44.20
CA SER A 213 36.51 -44.50 45.44
C SER A 213 35.83 -44.02 46.72
N THR A 214 35.52 -44.99 47.58
CA THR A 214 35.67 -44.96 49.05
C THR A 214 35.09 -43.79 49.85
N GLY A 215 33.99 -44.07 50.55
CA GLY A 215 33.73 -43.70 51.95
C GLY A 215 33.67 -42.22 52.34
N ALA A 216 32.45 -41.74 52.65
CA ALA A 216 32.14 -41.00 53.89
C ALA A 216 30.70 -40.45 53.86
N GLU A 217 29.96 -40.83 54.89
CA GLU A 217 28.81 -40.17 55.52
C GLU A 217 28.68 -38.65 55.25
N GLY A 218 27.47 -38.15 54.96
CA GLY A 218 27.20 -36.70 54.94
C GLY A 218 25.83 -36.30 54.41
N LEU A 219 24.88 -36.10 55.33
CA LEU A 219 23.53 -35.59 55.12
C LEU A 219 23.50 -34.18 54.48
N GLY A 220 22.51 -33.89 53.64
CA GLY A 220 22.24 -32.52 53.18
C GLY A 220 21.10 -32.38 52.18
N HIS A 221 19.86 -32.33 52.68
CA HIS A 221 18.64 -31.94 51.94
C HIS A 221 18.77 -30.57 51.25
N GLY A 222 18.17 -30.44 50.05
CA GLY A 222 18.00 -29.16 49.37
C GLY A 222 17.31 -29.23 48.01
N ASN A 223 16.21 -30.00 47.88
CA ASN A 223 15.38 -29.98 46.68
C ASN A 223 14.49 -28.72 46.70
N ARG A 224 14.73 -27.77 45.79
CA ARG A 224 13.99 -26.49 45.68
C ARG A 224 13.59 -26.16 44.23
N ASN A 225 13.32 -27.15 43.39
CA ASN A 225 12.97 -26.85 41.98
C ASN A 225 11.77 -27.62 41.41
N SER A 226 10.96 -28.28 42.23
CA SER A 226 9.73 -28.97 41.78
C SER A 226 8.45 -28.12 41.86
N ASP A 227 8.50 -26.90 42.41
CA ASP A 227 7.29 -26.12 42.70
C ASP A 227 6.88 -25.16 41.57
N ALA A 228 7.77 -24.86 40.62
CA ALA A 228 7.47 -23.95 39.51
C ALA A 228 6.76 -24.63 38.32
N GLU A 229 7.08 -25.89 38.04
CA GLU A 229 6.46 -26.63 36.92
C GLU A 229 5.02 -27.06 37.25
N ASN A 230 4.73 -27.40 38.51
CA ASN A 230 3.37 -27.74 38.96
C ASN A 230 2.40 -26.55 38.95
N GLY A 231 2.90 -25.31 39.06
CA GLY A 231 2.08 -24.09 39.06
C GLY A 231 1.49 -23.80 37.67
N VAL A 232 2.32 -23.95 36.63
CA VAL A 232 1.91 -23.70 35.24
C VAL A 232 0.93 -24.80 34.78
N GLU A 233 1.20 -26.05 35.12
CA GLU A 233 0.27 -27.15 34.80
C GLU A 233 -1.09 -26.96 35.47
N SER A 234 -1.12 -26.53 36.73
CA SER A 234 -2.37 -26.26 37.46
C SER A 234 -3.16 -25.09 36.85
N GLU A 235 -2.47 -24.06 36.36
CA GLU A 235 -3.08 -22.91 35.70
C GLU A 235 -3.68 -23.28 34.33
N VAL A 236 -2.97 -24.10 33.56
CA VAL A 236 -3.46 -24.63 32.27
C VAL A 236 -4.67 -25.53 32.48
N VAL A 237 -4.65 -26.41 33.48
CA VAL A 237 -5.81 -27.25 33.82
C VAL A 237 -7.01 -26.39 34.20
N ARG A 238 -6.82 -25.34 35.02
CA ARG A 238 -7.90 -24.41 35.39
C ARG A 238 -8.47 -23.68 34.18
N ALA A 239 -7.63 -23.22 33.25
CA ALA A 239 -8.06 -22.55 32.03
C ALA A 239 -8.85 -23.49 31.10
N LEU A 240 -8.48 -24.78 31.03
CA LEU A 240 -9.21 -25.79 30.27
C LEU A 240 -10.56 -26.14 30.89
N GLU A 241 -10.66 -26.16 32.22
CA GLU A 241 -11.95 -26.34 32.91
C GLU A 241 -12.90 -25.16 32.68
N GLU A 242 -12.39 -23.92 32.74
CA GLU A 242 -13.18 -22.72 32.44
C GLU A 242 -13.69 -22.70 31.00
N LEU A 243 -12.86 -23.15 30.04
CA LEU A 243 -13.25 -23.27 28.63
C LEU A 243 -14.31 -24.36 28.43
N ARG A 244 -14.17 -25.50 29.12
CA ARG A 244 -15.16 -26.59 29.11
C ARG A 244 -16.51 -26.13 29.65
N ASP A 245 -16.52 -25.38 30.74
CA ASP A 245 -17.76 -24.89 31.35
C ASP A 245 -18.42 -23.80 30.49
N LYS A 246 -17.64 -22.96 29.79
CA LYS A 246 -18.16 -22.02 28.78
C LYS A 246 -18.79 -22.73 27.57
N LEU A 247 -18.23 -23.87 27.15
CA LEU A 247 -18.78 -24.68 26.07
C LEU A 247 -20.03 -25.46 26.50
N ASN A 248 -20.08 -25.93 27.75
CA ASN A 248 -21.26 -26.62 28.29
C ASN A 248 -22.39 -25.66 28.68
N GLY A 249 -22.08 -24.44 29.16
CA GLY A 249 -23.05 -23.40 29.53
C GLY A 249 -23.76 -22.74 28.34
N GLY A 250 -23.25 -22.92 27.11
CA GLY A 250 -23.88 -22.39 25.89
C GLY A 250 -25.04 -23.24 25.34
N ARG A 251 -25.44 -24.32 26.02
CA ARG A 251 -26.38 -25.32 25.49
C ARG A 251 -27.77 -25.35 26.14
N GLU A 252 -28.12 -24.36 26.99
CA GLU A 252 -29.46 -24.26 27.61
C GLU A 252 -30.46 -23.35 26.85
N GLY A 253 -30.19 -23.03 25.58
CA GLY A 253 -31.02 -22.10 24.80
C GLY A 253 -31.86 -22.68 23.66
N TRP A 254 -31.84 -24.00 23.44
CA TRP A 254 -32.56 -24.59 22.30
C TRP A 254 -33.33 -25.85 22.68
N THR A 255 -34.64 -25.69 22.90
CA THR A 255 -35.59 -26.80 23.00
C THR A 255 -36.11 -27.14 21.59
N PRO A 256 -35.88 -28.35 21.07
CA PRO A 256 -36.46 -28.80 19.82
C PRO A 256 -37.82 -29.49 20.04
N GLY A 257 -38.88 -28.85 19.56
CA GLY A 257 -40.10 -29.47 18.99
C GLY A 257 -40.98 -30.41 19.83
N GLY A 258 -42.25 -30.01 20.00
CA GLY A 258 -43.38 -30.96 20.00
C GLY A 258 -44.58 -30.59 20.86
N ASP A 259 -45.67 -30.08 20.25
CA ASP A 259 -47.08 -30.49 20.46
C ASP A 259 -47.96 -29.71 19.45
N ARG A 260 -48.47 -30.28 18.35
CA ARG A 260 -49.70 -31.09 18.19
C ARG A 260 -50.97 -30.50 18.86
N GLY A 261 -51.79 -29.89 18.01
CA GLY A 261 -53.24 -30.14 17.97
C GLY A 261 -54.15 -29.04 18.51
N ASP A 262 -54.96 -28.46 17.62
CA ASP A 262 -56.43 -28.29 17.66
C ASP A 262 -56.77 -27.10 16.73
N GLY A 263 -57.48 -27.24 15.61
CA GLY A 263 -58.85 -27.74 15.49
C GLY A 263 -59.81 -26.55 15.55
N GLY A 264 -60.24 -26.00 14.40
CA GLY A 264 -61.14 -24.84 14.39
C GLY A 264 -61.57 -24.35 13.01
N THR A 265 -62.54 -25.05 12.43
CA THR A 265 -63.31 -24.75 11.22
C THR A 265 -64.37 -23.65 11.41
N GLY A 266 -64.76 -22.97 10.32
CA GLY A 266 -65.99 -22.16 10.18
C GLY A 266 -65.71 -20.81 9.52
N GLU A 267 -65.90 -20.58 8.21
CA GLU A 267 -67.14 -20.58 7.42
C GLU A 267 -68.18 -19.54 7.91
N SER A 268 -68.47 -18.53 7.05
CA SER A 268 -69.68 -17.68 6.91
C SER A 268 -69.26 -16.26 6.45
N GLN A 269 -69.37 -15.92 5.16
CA GLN A 269 -70.55 -15.29 4.53
C GLN A 269 -71.05 -13.96 5.15
N SER A 270 -70.98 -12.92 4.30
CA SER A 270 -71.98 -11.85 4.07
C SER A 270 -72.42 -10.92 5.21
N ARG A 271 -72.23 -9.60 4.98
CA ARG A 271 -73.21 -8.47 5.06
C ARG A 271 -72.41 -7.16 4.92
N SER A 272 -72.62 -6.33 3.89
CA SER A 272 -73.79 -5.48 3.64
C SER A 272 -74.09 -4.54 4.82
N THR A 273 -73.61 -3.30 4.70
CA THR A 273 -74.21 -1.99 5.01
C THR A 273 -73.10 -0.97 4.70
N GLY A 274 -73.26 0.13 3.96
CA GLY A 274 -74.44 0.95 3.75
C GLY A 274 -74.28 2.25 4.54
N SER A 275 -73.92 3.33 3.83
CA SER A 275 -74.30 4.72 4.10
C SER A 275 -73.67 5.48 5.29
N MET A 276 -72.95 6.55 4.94
CA MET A 276 -72.82 7.85 5.61
C MET A 276 -71.75 8.60 4.79
N GLY A 277 -71.91 9.79 4.26
CA GLY A 277 -72.89 10.87 4.36
C GLY A 277 -72.20 12.06 3.71
#